data_AF-W5SKK4-F1
#
_entry.id   AF-W5SKK4-F1
#
_cell.length_a   1.000
_cell.length_b   1.000
_cell.length_c   1.000
_cell.angle_alpha   90.00
_cell.angle_beta   90.00
_cell.angle_gamma   90.00
#
_symmetry.space_group_name_H-M   'P 1'
#
loop_
_entity.id
_entity.type
_entity.pdbx_description
1 polymer ?
#
loop_
_entity_poly.entity_id
_entity_poly.type
_entity_poly.pdbx_seq_one_letter_code
_entity_poly.pdbx_strand_id
1 'polypeptide(L)'
;MHKTDSISSFKDVKNRPQKTLDFKYNRTKLEQLFRKLGNDKTKQFLKNLHVAIKSINDGSYQSFSSANFNDLDTLEKKQERAIGSIKEELYVNYYLYTNELVDLNYFFDRVMNYLS
;
A
#
# COMPACT_ATOMS: atom_id res chain seq x y z
N MET A 1 11.13 34.53 32.51
CA MET A 1 10.18 34.84 31.42
C MET A 1 10.71 34.19 30.15
N HIS A 2 9.86 33.41 29.48
CA HIS A 2 10.12 32.49 28.36
C HIS A 2 11.22 32.87 27.35
N LYS A 3 12.04 31.89 26.99
CA LYS A 3 12.40 31.62 25.59
C LYS A 3 12.31 30.12 25.33
N THR A 4 11.47 29.80 24.36
CA THR A 4 11.16 28.50 23.77
C THR A 4 12.38 27.91 23.09
N ASP A 5 12.81 26.74 23.55
CA ASP A 5 13.67 25.85 22.75
C ASP A 5 12.80 25.21 21.66
N SER A 6 12.86 25.79 20.48
CA SER A 6 12.37 25.18 19.26
C SER A 6 13.56 25.09 18.32
N ILE A 7 13.90 23.85 17.96
CA ILE A 7 14.52 23.34 16.72
C ILE A 7 15.40 22.13 17.12
N SER A 8 14.79 20.95 17.23
CA SER A 8 15.45 19.71 16.78
C SER A 8 14.86 19.35 15.43
N SER A 9 15.39 20.01 14.40
CA SER A 9 15.03 19.82 13.01
C SER A 9 15.78 18.61 12.45
N PHE A 10 15.02 17.62 12.00
CA PHE A 10 15.38 16.60 10.98
C PHE A 10 16.53 15.62 11.26
N LYS A 11 17.41 15.86 12.23
CA LYS A 11 18.56 14.97 12.51
C LYS A 11 18.19 13.73 13.34
N ASP A 12 17.17 13.81 14.19
CA ASP A 12 16.74 12.69 15.05
C ASP A 12 16.00 11.56 14.32
N VAL A 13 15.64 11.74 13.05
CA VAL A 13 15.01 10.68 12.24
C VAL A 13 16.07 9.71 11.68
N LYS A 14 17.30 10.18 11.43
CA LYS A 14 18.37 9.37 10.82
C LYS A 14 19.02 8.37 11.78
N ASN A 15 18.90 8.58 13.10
CA ASN A 15 19.46 7.69 14.12
C ASN A 15 18.43 6.69 14.69
N ARG A 16 17.21 6.65 14.16
CA ARG A 16 16.31 5.54 14.49
C ARG A 16 16.90 4.29 13.84
N PRO A 17 17.08 3.18 14.58
CA PRO A 17 17.43 1.94 13.93
C PRO A 17 16.45 1.73 12.79
N GLN A 18 16.96 1.39 11.61
CA GLN A 18 16.17 0.74 10.56
C GLN A 18 15.65 -0.56 11.17
N LYS A 19 14.63 -0.44 12.00
CA LYS A 19 13.69 -1.52 12.26
C LYS A 19 13.11 -1.76 10.89
N THR A 20 13.65 -2.74 10.20
CA THR A 20 12.87 -3.56 9.29
C THR A 20 11.51 -3.68 9.95
N LEU A 21 10.48 -3.13 9.30
CA LEU A 21 9.09 -3.31 9.74
C LEU A 21 8.85 -4.82 9.67
N ASP A 22 9.17 -5.52 10.77
CA ASP A 22 9.05 -6.97 10.85
C ASP A 22 7.58 -7.31 11.05
N PHE A 23 6.82 -7.06 9.99
CA PHE A 23 5.43 -7.41 9.91
C PHE A 23 5.37 -8.89 9.55
N LYS A 24 5.31 -9.72 10.58
CA LYS A 24 4.98 -11.12 10.39
C LYS A 24 3.55 -11.23 9.90
N TYR A 25 3.37 -11.81 8.71
CA TYR A 25 2.05 -12.16 8.19
C TYR A 25 1.22 -12.84 9.28
N ASN A 26 0.06 -12.25 9.60
CA ASN A 26 -0.85 -12.78 10.60
C ASN A 26 -2.18 -13.08 9.91
N ARG A 27 -2.40 -14.37 9.63
CA ARG A 27 -3.63 -14.89 9.01
C ARG A 27 -4.88 -14.47 9.78
N THR A 28 -4.85 -14.52 11.11
CA THR A 28 -5.99 -14.15 11.97
C THR A 28 -6.38 -12.68 11.79
N LYS A 29 -5.39 -11.77 11.74
CA LYS A 29 -5.65 -10.34 11.48
C LYS A 29 -6.25 -10.10 10.08
N LEU A 30 -5.81 -10.86 9.09
CA LEU A 30 -6.33 -10.75 7.72
C LEU A 30 -7.78 -11.26 7.63
N GLU A 31 -8.08 -12.40 8.25
CA GLU A 31 -9.43 -12.94 8.32
C GLU A 31 -10.38 -11.98 9.08
N GLN A 32 -9.90 -11.35 10.15
CA GLN A 32 -10.65 -10.32 10.87
C GLN A 32 -10.92 -9.08 10.00
N LEU A 33 -9.96 -8.65 9.18
CA LEU A 33 -10.16 -7.58 8.21
C LEU A 33 -11.31 -7.92 7.25
N PHE A 34 -11.28 -9.09 6.61
CA PHE A 34 -12.36 -9.48 5.68
C PHE A 34 -13.72 -9.62 6.37
N ARG A 35 -13.76 -10.15 7.59
CA ARG A 35 -15.00 -10.17 8.39
C ARG A 35 -15.54 -8.77 8.65
N LYS A 36 -14.68 -7.82 9.02
CA LYS A 36 -15.05 -6.43 9.30
C LYS A 36 -15.46 -5.66 8.03
N LEU A 37 -14.81 -5.91 6.90
CA LEU A 37 -15.22 -5.35 5.61
C LEU A 37 -16.60 -5.84 5.19
N GLY A 38 -16.96 -7.07 5.58
CA GLY A 38 -18.19 -7.71 5.11
C GLY A 38 -18.08 -8.16 3.66
N ASN A 39 -19.14 -8.81 3.18
CA ASN A 39 -19.16 -9.50 1.90
C ASN A 39 -18.98 -8.55 0.71
N ASP A 40 -19.70 -7.43 0.69
CA ASP A 40 -19.78 -6.56 -0.48
C ASP A 40 -18.45 -5.82 -0.72
N LYS A 41 -17.88 -5.22 0.34
CA LYS A 41 -16.56 -4.59 0.26
C LYS A 41 -15.46 -5.60 -0.05
N THR A 42 -15.54 -6.81 0.52
CA THR A 42 -14.57 -7.88 0.18
C THR A 42 -14.65 -8.27 -1.29
N LYS A 43 -15.85 -8.44 -1.84
CA LYS A 43 -16.03 -8.73 -3.28
C LYS A 43 -15.48 -7.60 -4.16
N GLN A 44 -15.74 -6.35 -3.77
CA GLN A 44 -15.25 -5.19 -4.52
C GLN A 44 -13.71 -5.13 -4.52
N PHE A 45 -13.09 -5.32 -3.35
CA PHE A 45 -11.64 -5.41 -3.21
C PHE A 45 -11.04 -6.51 -4.11
N LEU A 46 -11.57 -7.73 -4.03
CA LEU A 46 -11.07 -8.86 -4.82
C LEU A 46 -11.25 -8.65 -6.33
N LYS A 47 -12.37 -8.04 -6.74
CA LYS A 47 -12.63 -7.72 -8.15
C LYS A 47 -11.61 -6.71 -8.68
N ASN A 48 -11.38 -5.61 -7.97
CA ASN A 48 -10.44 -4.58 -8.41
C ASN A 48 -9.00 -5.09 -8.40
N LEU A 49 -8.61 -5.86 -7.37
CA LEU A 49 -7.31 -6.51 -7.34
C LEU A 49 -7.10 -7.44 -8.54
N HIS A 50 -8.10 -8.23 -8.90
CA HIS A 50 -8.05 -9.11 -10.07
C HIS A 50 -7.89 -8.32 -11.37
N VAL A 51 -8.67 -7.25 -11.55
CA VAL A 51 -8.60 -6.38 -12.74
C VAL A 51 -7.23 -5.72 -12.85
N ALA A 52 -6.68 -5.21 -11.75
CA ALA A 52 -5.35 -4.59 -11.72
C ALA A 52 -4.25 -5.59 -12.12
N ILE A 53 -4.24 -6.79 -11.52
CA ILE A 53 -3.26 -7.84 -11.84
C ILE A 53 -3.38 -8.27 -13.30
N LYS A 54 -4.61 -8.48 -13.80
CA LYS A 54 -4.83 -8.86 -15.20
C LYS A 54 -4.33 -7.78 -16.16
N SER A 55 -4.61 -6.52 -15.87
CA SER A 55 -4.19 -5.39 -16.71
C SER A 55 -2.67 -5.26 -16.78
N ILE A 56 -1.97 -5.50 -15.67
CA ILE A 56 -0.51 -5.57 -15.64
C ILE A 56 0.00 -6.73 -16.51
N ASN A 57 -0.53 -7.93 -16.31
CA ASN A 57 -0.10 -9.12 -17.05
C ASN A 57 -0.33 -8.98 -18.56
N ASP A 58 -1.43 -8.36 -18.97
CA ASP A 58 -1.79 -8.17 -20.37
C ASP A 58 -1.09 -6.95 -21.02
N GLY A 59 -0.32 -6.18 -20.25
CA GLY A 59 0.46 -5.06 -20.77
C GLY A 59 -0.36 -3.79 -21.07
N SER A 60 -1.59 -3.67 -20.56
CA SER A 60 -2.51 -2.62 -20.99
C SER A 60 -2.21 -1.24 -20.35
N TYR A 61 -2.36 -0.20 -21.18
CA TYR A 61 -1.86 1.18 -21.02
C TYR A 61 -2.28 1.91 -19.72
N GLN A 62 -3.45 1.62 -19.13
CA GLN A 62 -3.86 2.25 -17.86
C GLN A 62 -2.95 1.88 -16.69
N SER A 63 -2.40 0.66 -16.69
CA SER A 63 -1.51 0.14 -15.63
C SER A 63 -0.12 0.81 -15.61
N PHE A 64 0.30 1.43 -16.72
CA PHE A 64 1.63 2.00 -16.88
C PHE A 64 1.64 3.52 -17.12
N SER A 65 0.49 4.09 -17.53
CA SER A 65 0.36 5.52 -17.82
C SER A 65 0.49 6.43 -16.60
N SER A 66 0.16 5.96 -15.39
CA SER A 66 0.26 6.74 -14.14
C SER A 66 1.63 6.71 -13.49
N ALA A 67 2.47 5.73 -13.82
CA ALA A 67 3.70 5.43 -13.09
C ALA A 67 4.99 5.83 -13.81
N ASN A 68 4.88 6.50 -14.97
CA ASN A 68 5.98 7.12 -15.71
C ASN A 68 7.22 6.21 -15.83
N PHE A 69 7.03 4.95 -16.24
CA PHE A 69 8.07 3.93 -16.38
C PHE A 69 8.98 4.14 -17.60
N ASN A 70 9.33 5.40 -17.89
CA ASN A 70 10.22 5.78 -18.99
C ASN A 70 11.66 5.33 -18.74
N ASP A 71 11.96 4.91 -17.51
CA ASP A 71 13.25 4.36 -17.07
C ASP A 71 13.36 2.83 -17.27
N LEU A 72 12.30 2.16 -17.74
CA LEU A 72 12.28 0.71 -17.94
C LEU A 72 12.10 0.34 -19.41
N ASP A 73 13.03 -0.47 -19.91
CA ASP A 73 13.11 -0.78 -21.35
C ASP A 73 12.26 -1.97 -21.79
N THR A 74 11.85 -2.85 -20.86
CA THR A 74 11.11 -4.08 -21.19
C THR A 74 9.75 -4.14 -20.52
N LEU A 75 8.78 -4.79 -21.18
CA LEU A 75 7.45 -5.04 -20.61
C LEU A 75 7.55 -5.80 -19.29
N GLU A 76 8.39 -6.82 -19.23
CA GLU A 76 8.60 -7.66 -18.03
C GLU A 76 9.06 -6.83 -16.81
N LYS A 77 10.01 -5.91 -17.00
CA LYS A 77 10.47 -5.01 -15.92
C LYS A 77 9.36 -4.08 -15.45
N LYS A 78 8.54 -3.56 -16.38
CA LYS A 78 7.39 -2.71 -16.05
C LYS A 78 6.35 -3.49 -15.25
N GLN A 79 6.08 -4.73 -15.65
CA GLN A 79 5.16 -5.63 -14.94
C GLN A 79 5.66 -5.95 -13.53
N GLU A 80 6.93 -6.31 -13.38
CA GLU A 80 7.54 -6.59 -12.08
C GLU A 80 7.43 -5.37 -11.15
N ARG A 81 7.75 -4.18 -11.65
CA ARG A 81 7.65 -2.95 -10.85
C ARG A 81 6.20 -2.62 -10.48
N ALA A 82 5.26 -2.75 -11.41
CA ALA A 82 3.85 -2.49 -11.14
C ALA A 82 3.29 -3.46 -10.08
N ILE A 83 3.62 -4.75 -10.17
CA ILE A 83 3.27 -5.74 -9.13
C ILE A 83 3.95 -5.40 -7.81
N GLY A 84 5.21 -4.97 -7.84
CA GLY A 84 5.96 -4.51 -6.67
C GLY A 84 5.25 -3.36 -5.96
N SER A 85 4.85 -2.32 -6.70
CA SER A 85 4.13 -1.16 -6.17
C SER A 85 2.77 -1.53 -5.58
N ILE A 86 2.00 -2.43 -6.23
CA ILE A 86 0.75 -2.94 -5.64
C ILE A 86 1.00 -3.65 -4.32
N LYS A 87 2.01 -4.53 -4.27
CA LYS A 87 2.35 -5.25 -3.03
C LYS A 87 2.74 -4.29 -1.91
N GLU A 88 3.57 -3.29 -2.22
CA GLU A 88 4.02 -2.29 -1.24
C GLU A 88 2.85 -1.47 -0.70
N GLU A 89 1.98 -0.95 -1.56
CA GLU A 89 0.82 -0.17 -1.13
C GLU A 89 -0.18 -0.98 -0.30
N LEU A 90 -0.50 -2.21 -0.72
CA LEU A 90 -1.35 -3.09 0.07
C LEU A 90 -0.74 -3.39 1.44
N TYR A 91 0.57 -3.62 1.48
CA TYR A 91 1.29 -3.86 2.73
C TYR A 91 1.27 -2.64 3.65
N VAL A 92 1.57 -1.44 3.14
CA VAL A 92 1.57 -0.19 3.92
C VAL A 92 0.18 0.06 4.49
N ASN A 93 -0.87 -0.01 3.66
CA ASN A 93 -2.24 0.25 4.14
C ASN A 93 -2.69 -0.81 5.16
N TYR A 94 -2.34 -2.08 4.97
CA TYR A 94 -2.63 -3.12 5.94
C TYR A 94 -1.86 -2.93 7.26
N TYR A 95 -0.60 -2.50 7.21
CA TYR A 95 0.19 -2.16 8.39
C TYR A 95 -0.45 -1.01 9.17
N LEU A 96 -0.82 0.09 8.50
CA LEU A 96 -1.48 1.22 9.14
C LEU A 96 -2.76 0.80 9.86
N TYR A 97 -3.59 -0.02 9.19
CA TYR A 97 -4.83 -0.52 9.77
C TYR A 97 -4.61 -1.46 10.96
N THR A 98 -3.69 -2.43 10.83
CA THR A 98 -3.45 -3.44 11.89
C THR A 98 -2.73 -2.93 13.12
N ASN A 99 -2.17 -1.72 13.05
CA ASN A 99 -1.61 -0.96 14.16
C ASN A 99 -2.52 0.20 14.59
N GLU A 100 -3.78 0.21 14.14
CA GLU A 100 -4.81 1.16 14.57
C GLU A 100 -4.46 2.64 14.28
N LEU A 101 -3.59 2.88 13.30
CA LEU A 101 -3.20 4.24 12.86
C LEU A 101 -4.23 4.85 11.90
N VAL A 102 -5.06 4.01 11.28
CA VAL A 102 -6.17 4.39 10.41
C VAL A 102 -7.36 3.48 10.66
N ASP A 103 -8.57 3.98 10.42
CA ASP A 103 -9.79 3.16 10.53
C ASP A 103 -10.04 2.28 9.28
N LEU A 104 -11.04 1.41 9.39
CA LEU A 104 -11.41 0.45 8.35
C LEU A 104 -11.88 1.13 7.05
N ASN A 105 -12.63 2.23 7.15
CA ASN A 105 -13.13 2.95 5.98
C ASN A 105 -11.99 3.65 5.26
N TYR A 106 -11.12 4.32 6.01
CA TYR A 106 -9.93 4.96 5.46
C TYR A 106 -8.99 3.95 4.78
N PHE A 107 -8.76 2.79 5.42
CA PHE A 107 -8.03 1.68 4.80
C PHE A 107 -8.67 1.27 3.47
N PHE A 108 -9.99 1.04 3.47
CA PHE A 108 -10.69 0.56 2.30
C PHE A 108 -10.65 1.57 1.16
N ASP A 109 -10.97 2.84 1.44
CA ASP A 109 -11.01 3.89 0.43
C ASP A 109 -9.64 4.11 -0.21
N ARG A 110 -8.56 4.08 0.58
CA ARG A 110 -7.19 4.16 0.04
C ARG A 110 -6.85 3.01 -0.88
N VAL A 111 -7.12 1.79 -0.45
CA VAL A 111 -6.84 0.58 -1.25
C VAL A 111 -7.67 0.59 -2.53
N MET A 112 -8.94 0.96 -2.45
CA MET A 112 -9.82 1.03 -3.61
C MET A 112 -9.39 2.10 -4.60
N ASN A 113 -8.99 3.30 -4.14
CA ASN A 113 -8.48 4.36 -5.01
C ASN A 113 -7.20 3.95 -5.74
N TYR A 114 -6.36 3.13 -5.11
CA TYR A 114 -5.12 2.66 -5.71
C TYR A 114 -5.33 1.50 -6.70
N LEU A 115 -6.33 0.64 -6.45
CA LEU A 115 -6.67 -0.50 -7.32
C LEU A 115 -7.69 -0.17 -8.43
N SER A 116 -8.15 1.08 -8.53
CA SER A 116 -9.11 1.54 -9.55
C SER A 116 -8.39 2.19 -10.72
#